data_AF-A0A3B3BDT1-F1
#
_entry.id   AF-A0A3B3BDT1-F1
#
_cell.length_a   1.000
_cell.length_b   1.000
_cell.length_c   1.000
_cell.angle_alpha   90.00
_cell.angle_beta   90.00
_cell.angle_gamma   90.00
#
_symmetry.space_group_name_H-M   'P 1'
#
loop_
_entity.id
_entity.type
_entity.pdbx_description
1 polymer ?
#
loop_
_entity_poly.entity_id
_entity_poly.type
_entity_poly.pdbx_seq_one_letter_code
_entity_poly.pdbx_strand_id
1 'polypeptide(L)'
;MVGLVYLAVSEQQSSTSPGPDQHKRVTVKHNPGFLEKLGDTAGGTVLGVGLFFLSIYILFTNEGRALQTASSLDEGLSQVVSLGPYPYLDVQNNQRLVHLSAKLHTVQPLHDPNYRVVVQAVKLRRQVEMYQWVESRESRFVLQENGETKTETTYSYNTEWKSELINSRNFDKEIGHQNPRYFVMMKSVPSFLYVV
;
A
#
# COMPACT_ATOMS: atom_id res chain seq x y z
N MET A 1 -5.78 65.28 17.13
CA MET A 1 -5.64 64.34 18.28
C MET A 1 -6.94 63.53 18.32
N VAL A 2 -7.06 62.52 17.45
CA VAL A 2 -6.70 61.10 17.64
C VAL A 2 -7.56 60.42 18.71
N GLY A 3 -8.27 59.37 18.30
CA GLY A 3 -8.95 58.44 19.20
C GLY A 3 -9.82 57.42 18.46
N LEU A 4 -9.27 56.71 17.46
CA LEU A 4 -9.92 55.55 16.85
C LEU A 4 -9.73 54.34 17.78
N VAL A 5 -10.82 53.91 18.40
CA VAL A 5 -10.87 52.72 19.25
C VAL A 5 -10.94 51.49 18.35
N TYR A 6 -9.89 50.67 18.33
CA TYR A 6 -9.92 49.36 17.70
C TYR A 6 -10.36 48.32 18.75
N LEU A 7 -11.52 47.70 18.52
CA LEU A 7 -11.96 46.50 19.24
C LEU A 7 -11.20 45.30 18.66
N ALA A 8 -10.30 44.72 19.45
CA ALA A 8 -9.66 43.46 19.14
C ALA A 8 -10.67 42.32 19.35
N VAL A 9 -11.11 41.70 18.24
CA VAL A 9 -11.81 40.42 18.27
C VAL A 9 -10.76 39.35 18.58
N SER A 10 -10.90 38.68 19.72
CA SER A 10 -10.10 37.49 20.03
C SER A 10 -10.70 36.29 19.30
N GLU A 11 -9.94 35.69 18.38
CA GLU A 11 -10.26 34.39 17.81
C GLU A 11 -10.22 33.34 18.92
N GLN A 12 -11.39 32.81 19.28
CA GLN A 12 -11.47 31.65 20.15
C GLN A 12 -10.97 30.41 19.40
N GLN A 13 -9.73 30.03 19.68
CA GLN A 13 -9.16 28.77 19.22
C GLN A 13 -9.92 27.62 19.90
N SER A 14 -10.81 26.98 19.14
CA SER A 14 -11.64 25.87 19.60
C SER A 14 -10.75 24.65 19.90
N SER A 15 -10.42 24.47 21.18
CA SER A 15 -9.84 23.23 21.68
C SER A 15 -10.90 22.14 21.64
N THR A 16 -11.05 21.49 20.48
CA THR A 16 -11.74 20.19 20.41
C THR A 16 -10.93 19.25 21.30
N SER A 17 -11.48 18.90 22.46
CA SER A 17 -10.89 17.88 23.34
C SER A 17 -10.72 16.62 22.51
N PRO A 18 -9.51 16.06 22.39
CA PRO A 18 -9.34 14.81 21.68
C PRO A 18 -10.22 13.75 22.35
N GLY A 19 -10.95 12.98 21.55
CA GLY A 19 -11.70 11.83 22.05
C GLY A 19 -10.78 10.83 22.77
N PRO A 20 -11.33 9.87 23.54
CA PRO A 20 -10.52 8.92 24.32
C PRO A 20 -9.47 8.16 23.48
N ASP A 21 -9.76 8.01 22.18
CA ASP A 21 -8.98 7.30 21.16
C ASP A 21 -8.11 8.23 20.29
N GLN A 22 -7.83 9.45 20.76
CA GLN A 22 -6.90 10.36 20.10
C GLN A 22 -5.99 11.03 21.13
N HIS A 23 -4.73 11.26 20.78
CA HIS A 23 -3.86 12.14 21.55
C HIS A 23 -2.80 12.80 20.66
N LYS A 24 -2.19 13.86 21.18
CA LYS A 24 -1.14 14.62 20.49
C LYS A 24 0.17 14.55 21.25
N ARG A 25 1.26 14.37 20.51
CA ARG A 25 2.64 14.41 21.00
C ARG A 25 3.37 15.54 20.30
N VAL A 26 3.92 16.46 21.08
CA VAL A 26 4.71 17.58 20.57
C VAL A 26 6.19 17.27 20.79
N THR A 27 6.99 17.40 19.74
CA THR A 27 8.45 17.33 19.82
C THR A 27 9.03 18.63 19.29
N VAL A 28 9.87 19.29 20.07
CA VAL A 28 10.60 20.49 19.64
C VAL A 28 11.91 20.05 19.01
N LYS A 29 12.20 20.51 17.79
CA LYS A 29 13.52 20.35 17.18
C LYS A 29 14.13 21.72 16.94
N HIS A 30 15.41 21.86 17.26
CA HIS A 30 16.16 23.07 16.93
C HIS A 30 16.32 23.14 15.41
N ASN A 31 16.09 24.33 14.84
CA ASN A 31 16.23 24.51 13.40
C ASN A 31 17.70 24.41 12.99
N PRO A 32 18.02 23.71 11.88
CA PRO A 32 19.34 23.80 11.28
C PRO A 32 19.61 25.25 10.82
N GLY A 33 20.88 25.65 10.86
CA GLY A 33 21.29 27.04 10.59
C GLY A 33 21.00 27.48 9.15
N PHE A 34 20.97 28.79 8.88
CA PHE A 34 20.74 29.35 7.54
C PHE A 34 21.77 28.88 6.50
N LEU A 35 23.04 28.72 6.89
CA LEU A 35 24.09 28.17 6.03
C LEU A 35 23.92 26.68 5.75
N GLU A 36 23.36 25.93 6.70
CA GLU A 36 23.02 24.51 6.55
C GLU A 36 21.85 24.35 5.57
N LYS A 37 20.83 25.22 5.69
CA LYS A 37 19.69 25.29 4.76
C LYS A 37 20.08 25.73 3.34
N LEU A 38 21.08 26.61 3.19
CA LEU A 38 21.58 27.07 1.89
C LEU A 38 22.50 26.04 1.21
N GLY A 39 23.36 25.37 1.98
CA GLY A 39 24.17 24.25 1.49
C GLY A 39 23.28 23.10 1.00
N ASP A 40 22.22 22.79 1.74
CA ASP A 40 21.23 21.76 1.38
C ASP A 40 20.43 22.11 0.12
N THR A 41 20.10 23.39 -0.12
CA THR A 41 19.30 23.81 -1.30
C THR A 41 20.10 23.86 -2.60
N ALA A 42 21.37 24.31 -2.55
CA ALA A 42 22.24 24.28 -3.73
C ALA A 42 22.57 22.85 -4.16
N GLY A 43 22.90 21.98 -3.20
CA GLY A 43 23.10 20.54 -3.45
C GLY A 43 21.83 19.85 -3.94
N GLY A 44 20.68 20.17 -3.33
CA GLY A 44 19.37 19.64 -3.74
C GLY A 44 18.97 20.03 -5.16
N THR A 45 19.37 21.21 -5.64
CA THR A 45 19.07 21.66 -7.02
C THR A 45 19.87 20.85 -8.06
N VAL A 46 21.17 20.67 -7.84
CA VAL A 46 22.00 19.85 -8.75
C VAL A 46 21.53 18.39 -8.76
N LEU A 47 21.23 17.85 -7.58
CA LEU A 47 20.64 16.52 -7.45
C LEU A 47 19.30 16.43 -8.17
N GLY A 48 18.43 17.44 -8.03
CA GLY A 48 17.13 17.52 -8.69
C GLY A 48 17.24 17.53 -10.21
N VAL A 49 18.17 18.31 -10.78
CA VAL A 49 18.44 18.32 -12.23
C VAL A 49 18.97 16.95 -12.69
N GLY A 50 19.87 16.33 -11.92
CA GLY A 50 20.35 14.97 -12.20
C GLY A 50 19.22 13.95 -12.21
N LEU A 51 18.34 13.98 -11.20
CA LEU A 51 17.17 13.12 -11.11
C LEU A 51 16.16 13.38 -12.24
N PHE A 52 16.02 14.63 -12.70
CA PHE A 52 15.16 14.98 -13.83
C PHE A 52 15.62 14.27 -15.12
N PHE A 53 16.89 14.40 -15.50
CA PHE A 53 17.41 13.70 -16.69
C PHE A 53 17.44 12.18 -16.52
N LEU A 54 17.76 11.70 -15.32
CA LEU A 54 17.71 10.28 -15.00
C LEU A 54 16.27 9.72 -15.16
N SER A 55 15.26 10.49 -14.75
CA SER A 55 13.85 10.08 -14.90
C SER A 55 13.45 9.95 -16.36
N ILE A 56 13.86 10.89 -17.22
CA ILE A 56 13.62 10.82 -18.67
C ILE A 56 14.30 9.60 -19.28
N TYR A 57 15.55 9.33 -18.89
CA TYR A 57 16.29 8.16 -19.37
C TYR A 57 15.62 6.84 -18.97
N ILE A 58 15.18 6.73 -17.71
CA ILE A 58 14.46 5.56 -17.20
C ILE A 58 13.13 5.39 -17.94
N LEU A 59 12.35 6.47 -18.10
CA LEU A 59 11.08 6.43 -18.82
C LEU A 59 11.25 5.98 -20.26
N PHE A 60 12.18 6.58 -21.01
CA PHE A 60 12.42 6.24 -22.41
C PHE A 60 12.86 4.78 -22.57
N THR A 61 13.71 4.28 -21.67
CA THR A 61 14.15 2.88 -21.71
C THR A 61 13.00 1.92 -21.37
N ASN A 62 12.12 2.31 -20.45
CA ASN A 62 10.95 1.51 -20.08
C ASN A 62 9.92 1.49 -21.22
N GLU A 63 9.58 2.65 -21.79
CA GLU A 63 8.65 2.78 -22.90
C GLU A 63 9.15 2.06 -24.16
N GLY A 64 10.43 2.21 -24.50
CA GLY A 64 11.03 1.49 -25.63
C GLY A 64 10.93 -0.02 -25.48
N ARG A 65 11.20 -0.55 -24.27
CA ARG A 65 11.02 -1.98 -23.98
C ARG A 65 9.54 -2.39 -24.01
N ALA A 66 8.64 -1.57 -23.49
CA ALA A 66 7.22 -1.83 -23.48
C ALA A 66 6.63 -1.88 -24.90
N LEU A 67 7.01 -0.93 -25.76
CA LEU A 67 6.61 -0.89 -27.17
C LEU A 67 7.16 -2.07 -27.95
N GLN A 68 8.45 -2.40 -27.79
CA GLN A 68 9.05 -3.56 -28.44
C GLN A 68 8.34 -4.85 -28.02
N THR A 69 8.08 -5.01 -26.72
CA THR A 69 7.36 -6.17 -26.19
C THR A 69 5.96 -6.25 -26.77
N ALA A 70 5.22 -5.14 -26.80
CA ALA A 70 3.87 -5.09 -27.35
C ALA A 70 3.84 -5.47 -28.84
N SER A 71 4.77 -4.93 -29.64
CA SER A 71 4.88 -5.25 -31.07
C SER A 71 5.23 -6.71 -31.31
N SER A 72 6.17 -7.28 -30.55
CA SER A 72 6.53 -8.69 -30.67
C SER A 72 5.41 -9.62 -30.21
N LEU A 73 4.60 -9.21 -29.22
CA LEU A 73 3.43 -9.95 -28.78
C LEU A 73 2.32 -9.92 -29.84
N ASP A 74 2.10 -8.79 -30.49
CA ASP A 74 1.11 -8.64 -31.57
C ASP A 74 1.50 -9.47 -32.79
N GLU A 75 2.77 -9.42 -33.20
CA GLU A 75 3.32 -10.30 -34.23
C GLU A 75 3.13 -11.78 -33.85
N GLY A 76 3.47 -12.15 -32.61
CA GLY A 76 3.26 -13.50 -32.10
C GLY A 76 1.79 -13.94 -32.13
N LEU A 77 0.87 -13.08 -31.67
CA LEU A 77 -0.57 -13.33 -31.65
C LEU A 77 -1.15 -13.51 -33.06
N SER A 78 -0.66 -12.76 -34.04
CA SER A 78 -1.07 -12.90 -35.44
C SER A 78 -0.78 -14.30 -36.02
N GLN A 79 0.20 -15.01 -35.47
CA GLN A 79 0.59 -16.35 -35.88
C GLN A 79 -0.08 -17.47 -35.05
N VAL A 80 -0.87 -17.12 -34.03
CA VAL A 80 -1.52 -18.10 -33.15
C VAL A 80 -2.70 -18.78 -33.83
N VAL A 81 -2.69 -20.11 -33.85
CA VAL A 81 -3.84 -20.94 -34.24
C VAL A 81 -4.59 -21.35 -32.98
N SER A 82 -5.85 -20.93 -32.85
CA SER A 82 -6.72 -21.36 -31.75
C SER A 82 -7.33 -22.73 -32.05
N LEU A 83 -7.07 -23.70 -31.18
CA LEU A 83 -7.59 -25.05 -31.25
C LEU A 83 -8.81 -25.21 -30.33
N GLY A 84 -9.78 -26.01 -30.76
CA GLY A 84 -10.91 -26.42 -29.93
C GLY A 84 -10.49 -27.40 -28.82
N PRO A 85 -11.41 -27.73 -27.89
CA PRO A 85 -11.12 -28.59 -26.73
C PRO A 85 -10.71 -30.03 -27.06
N TYR A 86 -10.87 -30.45 -28.31
CA TYR A 86 -10.52 -31.76 -28.81
C TYR A 86 -9.54 -31.62 -29.98
N PRO A 87 -8.24 -31.37 -29.74
CA PRO A 87 -7.26 -31.30 -30.81
C PRO A 87 -6.96 -32.73 -31.28
N TYR A 88 -7.57 -33.16 -32.38
CA TYR A 88 -6.94 -34.19 -33.19
C TYR A 88 -5.57 -33.66 -33.64
N LEU A 89 -4.55 -34.52 -33.67
CA LEU A 89 -3.21 -34.12 -34.10
C LEU A 89 -3.24 -33.78 -35.59
N ASP A 90 -3.38 -32.50 -35.91
CA ASP A 90 -3.27 -31.98 -37.26
C ASP A 90 -1.82 -31.63 -37.58
N VAL A 91 -1.22 -32.42 -38.48
CA VAL A 91 0.17 -32.26 -38.95
C VAL A 91 0.38 -30.87 -39.60
N GLN A 92 -0.68 -30.20 -40.06
CA GLN A 92 -0.62 -28.85 -40.62
C GLN A 92 -0.27 -27.75 -39.60
N ASN A 93 -0.40 -28.04 -38.30
CA ASN A 93 -0.05 -27.11 -37.23
C ASN A 93 1.42 -27.23 -36.77
N ASN A 94 2.22 -28.08 -37.41
CA ASN A 94 3.65 -28.19 -37.10
C ASN A 94 4.35 -26.82 -37.26
N GLN A 95 5.21 -26.47 -36.29
CA GLN A 95 5.96 -25.21 -36.23
C GLN A 95 5.10 -23.94 -36.10
N ARG A 96 3.79 -24.07 -35.81
CA ARG A 96 2.90 -22.94 -35.50
C ARG A 96 2.76 -22.76 -33.99
N LEU A 97 2.53 -21.53 -33.55
CA LEU A 97 2.10 -21.27 -32.18
C LEU A 97 0.62 -21.65 -32.06
N VAL A 98 0.29 -22.55 -31.13
CA VAL A 98 -1.09 -23.02 -30.92
C VAL A 98 -1.60 -22.56 -29.55
N HIS A 99 -2.85 -22.12 -29.51
CA HIS A 99 -3.56 -21.77 -28.28
C HIS A 99 -4.73 -22.73 -28.09
N LEU A 100 -4.78 -23.41 -26.94
CA LEU A 100 -5.87 -24.31 -26.59
C LEU A 100 -6.58 -23.78 -25.36
N SER A 101 -7.91 -23.67 -25.46
CA SER A 101 -8.77 -23.31 -24.35
C SER A 101 -9.85 -24.37 -24.19
N ALA A 102 -9.96 -24.92 -23.00
CA ALA A 102 -10.93 -25.95 -22.66
C ALA A 102 -11.47 -25.72 -21.25
N LYS A 103 -12.66 -26.28 -20.99
CA LYS A 103 -13.25 -26.23 -19.66
C LYS A 103 -12.43 -27.15 -18.73
N LEU A 104 -11.89 -26.57 -17.66
CA LEU A 104 -11.10 -27.32 -16.69
C LEU A 104 -12.04 -28.14 -15.79
N HIS A 105 -11.89 -29.45 -15.84
CA HIS A 105 -12.65 -30.39 -15.02
C HIS A 105 -11.75 -31.00 -13.96
N THR A 106 -12.18 -30.92 -12.70
CA THR A 106 -11.51 -31.58 -11.57
C THR A 106 -12.28 -32.84 -11.20
N VAL A 107 -11.56 -33.94 -10.94
CA VAL A 107 -12.19 -35.22 -10.57
C VAL A 107 -12.59 -35.21 -9.09
N GLN A 108 -11.79 -34.56 -8.24
CA GLN A 108 -11.99 -34.52 -6.80
C GLN A 108 -12.32 -33.08 -6.35
N PRO A 109 -13.34 -32.87 -5.49
CA PRO A 109 -13.63 -31.56 -4.92
C PRO A 109 -12.62 -31.20 -3.83
N LEU A 110 -12.38 -29.90 -3.64
CA LEU A 110 -11.60 -29.38 -2.53
C LEU A 110 -12.48 -29.27 -1.27
N HIS A 111 -11.91 -29.62 -0.12
CA HIS A 111 -12.60 -29.61 1.18
C HIS A 111 -11.81 -28.77 2.20
N ASP A 112 -12.46 -27.77 2.82
CA ASP A 112 -11.97 -27.09 4.02
C ASP A 112 -12.62 -27.72 5.26
N PRO A 113 -11.89 -28.56 6.02
CA PRO A 113 -12.45 -29.25 7.17
C PRO A 113 -12.82 -28.31 8.32
N ASN A 114 -12.22 -27.12 8.42
CA ASN A 114 -12.48 -26.19 9.53
C ASN A 114 -13.87 -25.55 9.41
N TYR A 115 -14.36 -25.38 8.17
CA TYR A 115 -15.66 -24.77 7.90
C TYR A 115 -16.66 -25.70 7.23
N ARG A 116 -16.26 -26.95 6.95
CA ARG A 116 -17.08 -27.94 6.24
C ARG A 116 -17.52 -27.42 4.87
N VAL A 117 -16.63 -26.70 4.18
CA VAL A 117 -16.87 -26.20 2.82
C VAL A 117 -16.34 -27.23 1.84
N VAL A 118 -17.19 -27.68 0.91
CA VAL A 118 -16.81 -28.57 -0.19
C VAL A 118 -17.14 -27.88 -1.50
N VAL A 119 -16.15 -27.74 -2.38
CA VAL A 119 -16.34 -27.06 -3.68
C VAL A 119 -15.57 -27.77 -4.78
N GLN A 120 -16.21 -27.94 -5.94
CA GLN A 120 -15.55 -28.43 -7.15
C GLN A 120 -14.76 -27.29 -7.80
N ALA A 121 -13.50 -27.11 -7.40
CA ALA A 121 -12.63 -26.03 -7.86
C ALA A 121 -11.18 -26.48 -7.94
N VAL A 122 -10.37 -25.77 -8.72
CA VAL A 122 -8.92 -26.03 -8.84
C VAL A 122 -8.10 -25.42 -7.72
N LYS A 123 -8.63 -24.37 -7.09
CA LYS A 123 -7.98 -23.65 -6.00
C LYS A 123 -9.03 -23.07 -5.07
N LEU A 124 -8.91 -23.38 -3.80
CA LEU A 124 -9.66 -22.75 -2.73
C LEU A 124 -8.72 -21.79 -1.99
N ARG A 125 -9.03 -20.50 -2.02
CA ARG A 125 -8.29 -19.47 -1.27
C ARG A 125 -9.16 -18.98 -0.13
N ARG A 126 -8.63 -19.04 1.09
CA ARG A 126 -9.25 -18.46 2.27
C ARG A 126 -8.69 -17.06 2.50
N GLN A 127 -9.57 -16.07 2.61
CA GLN A 127 -9.21 -14.73 3.07
C GLN A 127 -9.80 -14.54 4.47
N VAL A 128 -8.93 -14.27 5.43
CA VAL A 128 -9.30 -14.04 6.83
C VAL A 128 -8.91 -12.62 7.18
N GLU A 129 -9.82 -11.93 7.85
CA GLU A 129 -9.59 -10.60 8.38
C GLU A 129 -9.91 -10.61 9.87
N MET A 130 -9.23 -9.74 10.61
CA MET A 130 -9.44 -9.52 12.02
C MET A 130 -9.87 -8.06 12.23
N TYR A 131 -10.96 -7.88 12.97
CA TYR A 131 -11.34 -6.58 13.48
C TYR A 131 -10.42 -6.21 14.64
N GLN A 132 -9.52 -5.25 14.41
CA GLN A 132 -8.46 -4.91 15.35
C GLN A 132 -8.19 -3.41 15.33
N TRP A 133 -7.54 -2.90 16.37
CA TRP A 133 -7.11 -1.51 16.44
C TRP A 133 -6.02 -1.21 15.41
N VAL A 134 -6.13 -0.03 14.82
CA VAL A 134 -5.16 0.57 13.90
C VAL A 134 -4.78 1.94 14.44
N GLU A 135 -3.48 2.22 14.51
CA GLU A 135 -2.96 3.55 14.82
C GLU A 135 -2.70 4.32 13.53
N SER A 136 -3.33 5.49 13.41
CA SER A 136 -3.06 6.45 12.35
C SER A 136 -2.26 7.62 12.90
N ARG A 137 -1.20 8.02 12.17
CA ARG A 137 -0.29 9.11 12.56
C ARG A 137 -0.34 10.25 11.56
N GLU A 138 -0.65 11.45 12.04
CA GLU A 138 -0.56 12.68 11.26
C GLU A 138 0.48 13.61 11.89
N SER A 139 1.39 14.18 11.09
CA SER A 139 2.44 15.09 11.59
C SER A 139 2.37 16.44 10.91
N ARG A 140 2.46 17.52 11.70
CA ARG A 140 2.43 18.91 11.23
C ARG A 140 3.62 19.69 11.80
N PHE A 141 4.19 20.57 10.97
CA PHE A 141 5.29 21.46 11.36
C PHE A 141 4.72 22.84 11.69
N VAL A 142 5.04 23.34 12.89
CA VAL A 142 4.63 24.66 13.37
C VAL A 142 5.88 25.47 13.65
N LEU A 143 6.04 26.59 12.94
CA LEU A 143 7.10 27.56 13.20
C LEU A 143 6.70 28.43 14.39
N GLN A 144 7.59 28.55 15.36
CA GLN A 144 7.41 29.45 16.49
C GLN A 144 8.06 30.80 16.23
N GLU A 145 7.54 31.86 16.88
CA GLU A 145 8.09 33.21 16.80
C GLU A 145 9.54 33.31 17.27
N ASN A 146 9.98 32.39 18.15
CA ASN A 146 11.35 32.29 18.64
C ASN A 146 12.34 31.63 17.64
N GLY A 147 11.87 31.25 16.44
CA GLY A 147 12.70 30.60 15.42
C GLY A 147 12.88 29.09 15.58
N GLU A 148 12.24 28.44 16.56
CA GLU A 148 12.22 26.99 16.72
C GLU A 148 11.10 26.34 15.89
N THR A 149 11.31 25.10 15.41
CA THR A 149 10.25 24.32 14.76
C THR A 149 9.70 23.26 15.71
N LYS A 150 8.39 23.32 15.96
CA LYS A 150 7.64 22.28 16.65
C LYS A 150 7.09 21.28 15.63
N THR A 151 7.28 20.00 15.89
CA THR A 151 6.57 18.93 15.20
C THR A 151 5.45 18.44 16.12
N GLU A 152 4.21 18.69 15.71
CA GLU A 152 3.04 18.11 16.37
C GLU A 152 2.64 16.83 15.63
N THR A 153 2.70 15.70 16.34
CA THR A 153 2.19 14.43 15.84
C THR A 153 0.86 14.13 16.55
N THR A 154 -0.21 13.93 15.77
CA THR A 154 -1.50 13.45 16.26
C THR A 154 -1.61 11.96 15.98
N TYR A 155 -1.91 11.18 17.01
CA TYR A 155 -2.21 9.75 16.93
C TYR A 155 -3.70 9.54 17.11
N SER A 156 -4.31 8.79 16.21
CA SER A 156 -5.73 8.44 16.24
C SER A 156 -5.87 6.92 16.17
N TYR A 157 -6.78 6.36 16.96
CA TYR A 157 -7.02 4.92 17.03
C TYR A 157 -8.42 4.59 16.54
N ASN A 158 -8.52 3.63 15.63
CA ASN A 158 -9.80 3.14 15.14
C ASN A 158 -9.72 1.64 14.86
N THR A 159 -10.85 0.94 15.01
CA THR A 159 -10.94 -0.48 14.72
C THR A 159 -11.30 -0.72 13.26
N GLU A 160 -10.49 -1.49 12.56
CA GLU A 160 -10.68 -1.83 11.14
C GLU A 160 -10.52 -3.34 10.92
N TRP A 161 -11.14 -3.85 9.86
CA TRP A 161 -10.85 -5.18 9.34
C TRP A 161 -9.52 -5.17 8.59
N LYS A 162 -8.59 -6.02 9.01
CA LYS A 162 -7.27 -6.18 8.36
C LYS A 162 -6.94 -7.65 8.21
N SER A 163 -6.33 -7.99 7.08
CA SER A 163 -5.84 -9.34 6.78
C SER A 163 -4.50 -9.68 7.42
N GLU A 164 -3.79 -8.67 7.93
CA GLU A 164 -2.49 -8.78 8.58
C GLU A 164 -2.60 -8.54 10.09
N LEU A 165 -1.65 -9.06 10.87
CA LEU A 165 -1.65 -8.88 12.32
C LEU A 165 -0.98 -7.55 12.69
N ILE A 166 -1.70 -6.67 13.39
CA ILE A 166 -1.11 -5.41 13.87
C ILE A 166 -0.67 -5.58 15.32
N ASN A 167 0.65 -5.50 15.53
CA ASN A 167 1.23 -5.57 16.87
C ASN A 167 0.99 -4.26 17.64
N SER A 168 -0.02 -4.27 18.50
CA SER A 168 -0.40 -3.11 19.33
C SER A 168 0.67 -2.67 20.34
N ARG A 169 1.70 -3.48 20.60
CA ARG A 169 2.84 -3.07 21.45
C ARG A 169 3.67 -1.93 20.85
N ASN A 170 3.54 -1.73 19.54
CA ASN A 170 4.22 -0.66 18.83
C ASN A 170 3.38 0.63 18.77
N PHE A 171 2.17 0.63 19.34
CA PHE A 171 1.35 1.84 19.42
C PHE A 171 1.96 2.82 20.41
N ASP A 172 1.85 4.12 20.11
CA ASP A 172 2.25 5.21 21.02
C ASP A 172 1.44 5.14 22.33
N LYS A 173 0.18 4.66 22.26
CA LYS A 173 -0.65 4.32 23.41
C LYS A 173 -1.25 2.92 23.25
N GLU A 174 -0.65 1.93 23.91
CA GLU A 174 -1.15 0.55 23.93
C GLU A 174 -2.36 0.35 24.86
N ILE A 175 -2.44 1.12 25.95
CA ILE A 175 -3.47 0.95 27.00
C ILE A 175 -4.83 1.35 26.44
N GLY A 176 -5.73 0.37 26.31
CA GLY A 176 -7.07 0.52 25.71
C GLY A 176 -7.15 0.04 24.26
N HIS A 177 -6.01 -0.21 23.62
CA HIS A 177 -5.90 -0.51 22.19
C HIS A 177 -5.17 -1.83 21.92
N GLN A 178 -5.46 -2.86 22.73
CA GLN A 178 -4.78 -4.15 22.65
C GLN A 178 -5.34 -5.03 21.53
N ASN A 179 -4.45 -5.52 20.68
CA ASN A 179 -4.79 -6.47 19.61
C ASN A 179 -4.41 -7.91 19.98
N PRO A 180 -5.12 -8.92 19.44
CA PRO A 180 -4.70 -10.31 19.52
C PRO A 180 -3.30 -10.52 18.91
N ARG A 181 -2.53 -11.46 19.47
CA ARG A 181 -1.15 -11.75 19.02
C ARG A 181 -1.05 -12.76 17.89
N TYR A 182 -2.15 -13.41 17.56
CA TYR A 182 -2.23 -14.39 16.49
C TYR A 182 -3.64 -14.42 15.93
N PHE A 183 -3.77 -14.71 14.64
CA PHE A 183 -5.06 -15.12 14.09
C PHE A 183 -5.45 -16.45 14.71
N VAL A 184 -6.66 -16.52 15.26
CA VAL A 184 -7.23 -17.75 15.85
C VAL A 184 -7.16 -18.94 14.87
N MET A 185 -7.13 -18.65 13.57
CA MET A 185 -7.26 -19.64 12.50
C MET A 185 -5.96 -20.01 11.81
N MET A 186 -4.84 -19.40 12.19
CA MET A 186 -3.51 -19.66 11.61
C MET A 186 -2.76 -20.78 12.34
N LYS A 187 -3.30 -21.30 13.46
CA LYS A 187 -2.68 -22.39 14.21
C LYS A 187 -2.81 -23.77 13.53
N SER A 188 -3.57 -23.93 12.44
CA SER A 188 -3.89 -25.28 11.92
C SER A 188 -4.05 -25.43 10.40
N VAL A 189 -3.43 -24.60 9.58
CA VAL A 189 -3.48 -24.82 8.11
C VAL A 189 -2.07 -24.97 7.58
N PRO A 190 -1.57 -26.21 7.36
CA PRO A 190 -0.48 -26.42 6.43
C PRO A 190 -0.90 -25.81 5.09
N SER A 191 -0.06 -24.97 4.49
CA SER A 191 -0.22 -24.54 3.11
C SER A 191 -0.23 -25.77 2.20
N PHE A 192 -1.40 -26.36 2.00
CA PHE A 192 -1.57 -27.44 1.03
C PHE A 192 -1.59 -26.80 -0.35
N LEU A 193 -0.39 -26.61 -0.89
CA LEU A 193 -0.18 -26.38 -2.30
C LEU A 193 -0.42 -27.73 -3.01
N TYR A 194 -1.69 -28.10 -3.22
CA TYR A 194 -1.99 -29.10 -4.23
C TYR A 194 -1.95 -28.37 -5.57
N VAL A 195 -0.77 -28.38 -6.20
CA VAL A 195 -0.65 -28.15 -7.64
C VAL A 195 -1.09 -29.45 -8.29
N VAL A 196 -2.15 -29.38 -9.09
CA VAL A 196 -2.44 -30.38 -10.12
C VAL A 196 -1.54 -30.08 -11.31
#